data_AF-A0A849V207-F1
#
_entry.id   AF-A0A849V207-F1
#
_cell.length_a   1.000
_cell.length_b   1.000
_cell.length_c   1.000
_cell.angle_alpha   90.00
_cell.angle_beta   90.00
_cell.angle_gamma   90.00
#
_symmetry.space_group_name_H-M   'P 1'
#
loop_
_entity.id
_entity.type
_entity.pdbx_description
1 polymer ?
#
loop_
_entity_poly.entity_id
_entity_poly.type
_entity_poly.pdbx_seq_one_letter_code
_entity_poly.pdbx_strand_id
1 'polypeptide(L)'
;MAGSVNTALAVESGTPVTATEADCQQATLVVNQGIKSRLPADPELAQAILNLKHQGDELCHNGSNKSGLAKLQQAAALLESGTLPATPSQQ
;
A
#
# COMPACT_ATOMS: atom_id res chain seq x y z
N MET A 1 23.64 -33.46 33.31
CA MET A 1 22.65 -32.38 33.24
C MET A 1 22.20 -32.27 31.80
N ALA A 2 21.07 -32.92 31.48
CA ALA A 2 20.46 -32.85 30.15
C ALA A 2 19.63 -31.57 30.07
N GLY A 3 20.10 -30.59 29.30
CA GLY A 3 19.32 -29.41 28.95
C GLY A 3 18.34 -29.79 27.85
N SER A 4 17.10 -30.10 28.23
CA SER A 4 16.01 -30.35 27.31
C SER A 4 15.80 -29.15 26.39
N VAL A 5 15.82 -29.44 25.09
CA VAL A 5 15.22 -28.63 24.03
C VAL A 5 13.82 -28.18 24.45
N ASN A 6 13.64 -26.89 24.73
CA ASN A 6 12.31 -26.34 24.93
C ASN A 6 11.85 -25.69 23.63
N THR A 7 11.22 -26.54 22.83
CA THR A 7 10.43 -26.24 21.65
C THR A 7 9.20 -25.43 22.07
N ALA A 8 9.34 -24.12 22.26
CA ALA A 8 8.19 -23.24 22.41
C ALA A 8 7.81 -22.67 21.03
N LEU A 9 7.15 -23.50 20.22
CA LEU A 9 6.24 -22.99 19.20
C LEU A 9 5.08 -22.30 19.92
N ALA A 10 5.18 -20.99 20.13
CA ALA A 10 4.05 -20.16 20.47
C ALA A 10 3.37 -19.75 19.15
N VAL A 11 2.35 -20.52 18.78
CA VAL A 11 1.37 -20.13 17.76
C VAL A 11 0.29 -19.28 18.43
N GLU A 12 -0.04 -18.17 17.77
CA GLU A 12 -1.24 -17.34 17.95
C GLU A 12 -1.39 -16.50 19.24
N SER A 13 -1.06 -15.21 19.09
CA SER A 13 -1.75 -14.10 19.75
C SER A 13 -1.62 -12.89 18.82
N GLY A 14 -2.72 -12.53 18.15
CA GLY A 14 -2.89 -11.47 17.16
C GLY A 14 -1.68 -10.57 16.92
N THR A 15 -0.89 -10.90 15.89
CA THR A 15 0.09 -9.94 15.38
C THR A 15 -0.68 -8.67 15.03
N PRO A 16 -0.28 -7.47 15.52
CA PRO A 16 -0.77 -6.25 14.89
C PRO A 16 -0.54 -6.45 13.40
N VAL A 17 -1.57 -6.27 12.57
CA VAL A 17 -1.44 -6.43 11.11
C VAL A 17 -0.35 -5.46 10.68
N THR A 18 0.89 -5.95 10.66
CA THR A 18 2.07 -5.15 10.46
C THR A 18 2.24 -5.27 8.98
N ALA A 19 1.85 -4.22 8.25
CA ALA A 19 2.05 -4.17 6.82
C ALA A 19 3.48 -4.66 6.55
N THR A 20 3.57 -5.77 5.83
CA THR A 20 4.84 -6.40 5.52
C THR A 20 5.37 -5.81 4.21
N GLU A 21 6.63 -6.05 3.93
CA GLU A 21 7.19 -5.73 2.62
C GLU A 21 6.42 -6.44 1.50
N ALA A 22 5.89 -7.64 1.76
CA ALA A 22 5.03 -8.37 0.82
C ALA A 22 3.70 -7.64 0.55
N ASP A 23 3.05 -7.06 1.57
CA ASP A 23 1.84 -6.24 1.38
C ASP A 23 2.12 -5.02 0.50
N CYS A 24 3.25 -4.35 0.75
CA CYS A 24 3.74 -3.24 -0.06
C CYS A 24 3.98 -3.65 -1.52
N GLN A 25 4.70 -4.74 -1.77
CA GLN A 25 4.94 -5.25 -3.11
C GLN A 25 3.63 -5.60 -3.83
N GLN A 26 2.70 -6.24 -3.12
CA GLN A 26 1.39 -6.59 -3.66
C GLN A 26 0.59 -5.34 -4.03
N ALA A 27 0.56 -4.33 -3.16
CA ALA A 27 -0.12 -3.06 -3.44
C ALA A 27 0.53 -2.31 -4.62
N THR A 28 1.86 -2.29 -4.71
CA THR A 28 2.57 -1.72 -5.87
C THR A 28 2.20 -2.43 -7.17
N LEU A 29 2.09 -3.76 -7.14
CA LEU A 29 1.66 -4.55 -8.30
C LEU A 29 0.23 -4.21 -8.73
N VAL A 30 -0.70 -4.08 -7.78
CA VAL A 30 -2.09 -3.70 -8.06
C VAL A 30 -2.16 -2.30 -8.68
N VAL A 31 -1.45 -1.33 -8.13
CA VAL A 31 -1.42 0.05 -8.67
C VAL A 31 -0.80 0.08 -10.06
N ASN A 32 0.30 -0.64 -10.30
CA ASN A 32 0.92 -0.74 -11.63
C ASN A 32 -0.02 -1.37 -12.66
N GLN A 33 -0.75 -2.42 -12.29
CA GLN A 33 -1.74 -3.04 -13.16
C GLN A 33 -2.91 -2.09 -13.45
N GLY A 34 -3.40 -1.38 -12.43
CA GLY A 34 -4.45 -0.38 -12.60
C GLY A 34 -4.01 0.78 -13.50
N ILE A 35 -2.78 1.29 -13.36
CA ILE A 35 -2.22 2.29 -14.29
C ILE A 35 -2.18 1.74 -15.72
N LYS A 36 -1.67 0.52 -15.92
CA LYS A 36 -1.59 -0.06 -17.28
C LYS A 36 -2.96 -0.31 -17.91
N SER A 37 -3.94 -0.70 -17.11
CA SER A 37 -5.27 -1.02 -17.60
C SER A 37 -6.18 0.21 -17.76
N ARG A 38 -5.97 1.22 -16.91
CA ARG A 38 -6.92 2.29 -16.62
C ARG A 38 -6.19 3.55 -16.14
N LEU A 39 -5.11 3.98 -16.80
CA LEU A 39 -4.58 5.30 -16.48
C LEU A 39 -5.64 6.34 -16.85
N PRO A 40 -6.07 7.20 -15.91
CA PRO A 40 -7.06 8.22 -16.21
C PRO A 40 -6.51 9.19 -17.26
N ALA A 41 -7.38 9.62 -18.17
CA ALA A 41 -7.03 10.59 -19.21
C ALA A 41 -6.76 11.99 -18.63
N ASP A 42 -7.29 12.25 -17.43
CA ASP A 42 -7.01 13.48 -16.70
C ASP A 42 -5.54 13.49 -16.21
N PRO A 43 -4.72 14.45 -16.68
CA PRO A 43 -3.30 14.49 -16.36
C PRO A 43 -3.04 14.77 -14.88
N GLU A 44 -3.93 15.50 -14.20
CA GLU A 44 -3.79 15.84 -12.78
C GLU A 44 -3.99 14.59 -11.90
N LEU A 45 -5.03 13.82 -12.19
CA LEU A 45 -5.31 12.54 -11.55
C LEU A 45 -4.23 11.49 -11.88
N ALA A 46 -3.78 11.41 -13.13
CA ALA A 46 -2.69 10.53 -13.53
C ALA A 46 -1.40 10.87 -12.76
N GLN A 47 -1.05 12.15 -12.65
CA GLN A 47 0.10 12.62 -11.90
C GLN A 47 -0.06 12.31 -10.39
N ALA A 48 -1.25 12.49 -9.82
CA ALA A 48 -1.53 12.17 -8.42
C ALA A 48 -1.35 10.69 -8.12
N ILE A 49 -1.86 9.79 -8.98
CA ILE A 49 -1.69 8.33 -8.85
C ILE A 49 -0.22 7.95 -8.93
N LEU A 50 0.52 8.48 -9.91
CA LEU A 50 1.95 8.21 -10.06
C LEU A 50 2.76 8.71 -8.86
N ASN A 51 2.43 9.89 -8.33
CA ASN A 51 3.07 10.47 -7.16
C ASN A 51 2.81 9.64 -5.89
N LEU A 52 1.56 9.22 -5.67
CA LEU A 52 1.20 8.34 -4.55
C LEU A 52 1.87 6.98 -4.66
N LYS A 53 1.97 6.42 -5.87
CA LYS A 53 2.73 5.19 -6.11
C LYS A 53 4.18 5.36 -5.72
N HIS A 54 4.83 6.43 -6.17
CA HIS A 54 6.25 6.70 -5.89
C HIS A 54 6.51 6.85 -4.39
N GLN A 55 5.73 7.70 -3.71
CA GLN A 55 5.81 7.87 -2.26
C GLN A 55 5.55 6.58 -1.50
N GLY A 56 4.58 5.78 -1.96
CA GLY A 56 4.27 4.50 -1.36
C GLY A 56 5.43 3.51 -1.43
N ASP A 57 6.07 3.43 -2.59
CA ASP A 57 7.24 2.57 -2.84
C ASP A 57 8.44 2.97 -1.98
N GLU A 58 8.76 4.28 -1.92
CA GLU A 58 9.85 4.79 -1.07
C GLU A 58 9.61 4.53 0.42
N LEU A 59 8.38 4.72 0.89
CA LEU A 59 8.02 4.45 2.28
C LEU A 59 8.17 2.96 2.61
N CYS A 60 7.74 2.08 1.71
CA CYS A 60 7.93 0.64 1.87
C CYS A 60 9.43 0.27 1.88
N HIS A 61 10.23 0.83 0.96
CA HIS A 61 11.68 0.61 0.92
C HIS A 61 12.40 1.06 2.20
N ASN A 62 11.92 2.15 2.82
CA ASN A 62 12.48 2.67 4.07
C ASN A 62 11.95 1.95 5.33
N GLY A 63 11.21 0.84 5.18
CA GLY A 63 10.63 0.07 6.28
C GLY A 63 9.36 0.69 6.88
N SER A 64 8.89 1.81 6.34
CA SER A 64 7.61 2.44 6.70
C SER A 64 6.44 1.80 5.96
N ASN A 65 6.34 0.47 6.05
CA ASN A 65 5.41 -0.34 5.25
C ASN A 65 3.94 0.06 5.45
N LYS A 66 3.51 0.42 6.66
CA LYS A 66 2.12 0.86 6.91
C LYS A 66 1.78 2.13 6.14
N SER A 67 2.67 3.11 6.19
CA SER A 67 2.50 4.38 5.48
C SER A 67 2.60 4.19 3.98
N GLY A 68 3.53 3.35 3.52
CA GLY A 68 3.69 3.03 2.11
C GLY A 68 2.45 2.30 1.55
N LEU A 69 1.96 1.29 2.26
CA LEU A 69 0.73 0.58 1.92
C LEU A 69 -0.46 1.54 1.83
N ALA A 70 -0.62 2.45 2.79
CA ALA A 70 -1.71 3.43 2.77
C ALA A 70 -1.66 4.33 1.52
N LYS A 71 -0.46 4.77 1.11
CA LYS A 71 -0.27 5.57 -0.13
C LYS A 71 -0.59 4.76 -1.38
N LEU A 72 -0.17 3.51 -1.45
CA LEU A 72 -0.45 2.61 -2.58
C LEU A 72 -1.95 2.29 -2.68
N GLN A 73 -2.61 2.04 -1.54
CA GLN A 73 -4.06 1.85 -1.50
C GLN A 73 -4.81 3.12 -1.93
N GLN A 74 -4.32 4.30 -1.58
CA GLN A 74 -4.90 5.57 -2.03
C GLN A 74 -4.74 5.73 -3.55
N ALA A 75 -3.60 5.37 -4.12
CA ALA A 75 -3.39 5.34 -5.57
C ALA A 75 -4.34 4.35 -6.28
N ALA A 76 -4.54 3.16 -5.71
CA ALA A 76 -5.49 2.17 -6.22
C ALA A 76 -6.94 2.67 -6.14
N ALA A 77 -7.34 3.30 -5.04
CA ALA A 77 -8.67 3.88 -4.89
C ALA A 77 -8.93 5.00 -5.90
N LEU A 78 -7.93 5.83 -6.20
CA LEU A 78 -8.02 6.84 -7.27
C LEU A 78 -8.16 6.22 -8.65
N LEU A 79 -7.39 5.15 -8.92
CA LEU A 79 -7.53 4.37 -10.14
C LEU A 79 -8.93 3.77 -10.26
N GLU A 80 -9.51 3.27 -9.17
CA GLU A 80 -10.86 2.68 -9.16
C GLU A 80 -12.00 3.71 -9.22
N SER A 81 -11.81 4.87 -8.60
CA SER A 81 -12.81 5.94 -8.58
C SER A 81 -12.81 6.72 -9.90
N GLY A 82 -11.66 6.83 -10.57
CA GLY A 82 -11.52 7.57 -11.83
C GLY A 82 -11.76 9.08 -11.68
N THR A 83 -11.83 9.55 -10.44
CA THR A 83 -12.04 10.92 -10.05
C THR A 83 -11.10 11.23 -8.90
N LEU A 84 -10.47 12.41 -8.91
CA LEU A 84 -9.89 12.97 -7.69
C LEU A 84 -11.02 13.03 -6.64
N PRO A 85 -10.78 12.70 -5.36
CA PRO A 85 -11.78 12.92 -4.34
C PRO A 85 -12.22 14.36 -4.49
N ALA A 86 -13.48 14.56 -4.85
CA ALA A 86 -14.05 15.88 -4.93
C ALA A 86 -13.74 16.52 -3.59
N THR A 87 -12.83 17.48 -3.57
CA THR A 87 -12.77 18.47 -2.51
C THR A 87 -14.22 18.90 -2.38
N PRO A 88 -14.91 18.65 -1.25
CA PRO A 88 -16.25 19.17 -1.10
C PRO A 88 -16.09 20.67 -1.33
N SER A 89 -16.61 21.16 -2.44
CA SER A 89 -16.79 22.57 -2.66
C SER A 89 -17.74 23.00 -1.56
N GLN A 90 -17.17 23.40 -0.42
CA GLN A 90 -17.88 24.00 0.69
C GLN A 90 -18.59 25.21 0.09
N GLN A 91 -19.90 25.08 -0.07
CA GLN A 91 -20.80 26.17 -0.41
C GLN A 91 -20.85 27.20 0.72
#